data_AF-A0A928LWP8-F1
#
_entry.id   AF-A0A928LWP8-F1
#
_cell.length_a   1.000
_cell.length_b   1.000
_cell.length_c   1.000
_cell.angle_alpha   90.00
_cell.angle_beta   90.00
_cell.angle_gamma   90.00
#
_symmetry.space_group_name_H-M   'P 1'
#
loop_
_entity.id
_entity.type
_entity.pdbx_description
1 polymer ?
#
loop_
_entity_poly.entity_id
_entity_poly.type
_entity_poly.pdbx_seq_one_letter_code
_entity_poly.pdbx_strand_id
1 'polypeptide(L)' 'MEKFVPYDKLSKKKKRELDKARRGSWYGINPVTRKPENSRAYNRRKARTWSDDSLTVPFDFSTKVVALTGGKGKKSVV' A
#
# COMPACT_ATOMS: atom_id res chain seq x y z
N MET A 1 24.60 -2.42 -45.23
CA MET A 1 23.70 -3.36 -44.51
C MET A 1 24.58 -4.38 -43.82
N GLU A 2 24.49 -4.55 -42.50
CA GLU A 2 25.26 -5.60 -41.84
C GLU A 2 24.81 -6.96 -42.39
N LYS A 3 25.78 -7.85 -42.67
CA LYS A 3 25.47 -9.18 -43.19
C LYS A 3 24.84 -10.00 -42.07
N PHE A 4 23.67 -10.56 -42.33
CA PHE A 4 23.02 -11.48 -41.40
C PHE A 4 23.86 -12.76 -41.26
N VAL A 5 24.37 -13.01 -40.06
CA VAL A 5 25.08 -14.24 -39.71
C VAL A 5 24.16 -15.08 -38.82
N PRO A 6 23.80 -16.30 -39.25
CA PRO A 6 23.02 -17.22 -38.42
C PRO A 6 23.70 -17.50 -37.08
N TYR A 7 22.90 -17.69 -36.03
CA TYR A 7 23.39 -17.89 -34.66
C TYR A 7 24.42 -19.02 -34.57
N ASP A 8 24.20 -20.14 -35.26
CA ASP A 8 25.06 -21.32 -35.19
C ASP A 8 26.48 -21.07 -35.70
N LYS A 9 26.64 -20.13 -36.63
CA LYS A 9 27.91 -19.77 -37.28
C LYS A 9 28.69 -18.71 -36.50
N LEU A 10 28.14 -18.18 -35.40
CA LEU A 10 28.83 -17.21 -34.57
C LEU A 10 29.92 -17.85 -33.71
N SER A 11 30.99 -17.08 -33.47
CA SER A 11 32.02 -17.48 -32.49
C SER A 11 31.42 -17.65 -31.10
N LYS A 12 32.04 -18.50 -30.27
CA LYS A 12 31.58 -18.78 -28.92
C LYS A 12 31.44 -17.53 -28.04
N LYS A 13 32.24 -16.48 -28.29
CA LYS A 13 32.19 -15.20 -27.57
C LYS A 13 30.94 -14.40 -27.95
N LYS A 14 30.69 -14.23 -29.26
CA LYS A 14 29.52 -13.50 -29.79
C LYS A 14 28.19 -14.16 -29.37
N LYS A 15 28.14 -15.50 -29.36
CA LYS A 15 26.97 -16.25 -28.85
C LYS A 15 26.65 -15.88 -27.40
N ARG A 16 27.67 -15.85 -26.52
CA ARG A 16 27.49 -15.46 -25.11
C ARG A 16 27.02 -14.02 -24.94
N GLU A 17 27.55 -13.09 -25.73
CA GLU A 17 27.13 -11.69 -25.70
C GLU A 17 25.65 -11.55 -26.08
N LEU A 18 25.23 -12.19 -27.18
CA LEU A 18 23.82 -12.22 -27.58
C LEU A 18 22.93 -12.90 -26.53
N ASP A 19 23.35 -14.05 -25.99
CA ASP A 19 22.59 -14.74 -24.96
C ASP A 19 22.51 -13.95 -23.66
N LYS A 20 23.56 -13.19 -23.30
CA LYS A 20 23.55 -12.31 -22.13
C LYS A 20 22.64 -11.11 -22.34
N ALA A 21 22.56 -10.59 -23.57
CA ALA A 21 21.60 -9.55 -23.92
C ALA A 21 20.15 -10.07 -23.93
N ARG A 22 19.94 -11.34 -24.31
CA ARG A 22 18.64 -12.02 -24.26
C ARG A 22 18.24 -12.42 -22.83
N ARG A 23 19.22 -12.84 -22.01
CA ARG A 23 19.02 -13.23 -20.61
C ARG A 23 18.82 -11.98 -19.74
N GLY A 24 17.79 -11.98 -18.91
CA GLY A 24 17.55 -10.90 -17.94
C GLY A 24 16.10 -10.45 -17.87
N SER A 25 15.35 -10.62 -18.96
CA SER A 25 13.90 -10.55 -18.92
C SER A 25 13.33 -11.95 -19.15
N TRP A 26 12.33 -12.35 -18.36
CA TRP A 26 11.58 -13.57 -18.60
C TRP A 26 10.57 -13.33 -19.75
N TYR A 27 11.03 -12.79 -20.89
CA TYR A 27 10.14 -12.21 -21.92
C TYR A 27 9.20 -11.13 -21.36
N GLY A 28 9.71 -10.26 -20.49
CA GLY A 28 8.89 -9.24 -19.79
C GLY A 28 7.97 -9.81 -18.70
N ILE A 29 8.04 -11.10 -18.41
CA ILE A 29 7.25 -11.72 -17.33
C ILE A 29 8.01 -11.56 -16.01
N ASN A 30 7.55 -10.68 -15.12
CA ASN A 30 8.09 -10.67 -13.77
C ASN A 30 7.31 -11.69 -12.91
N PRO A 31 7.90 -12.84 -12.53
CA PRO A 31 7.19 -13.87 -11.75
C PRO A 31 6.70 -13.35 -10.40
N VAL A 32 7.36 -12.32 -9.85
CA VAL A 32 6.94 -11.66 -8.60
C VAL A 32 5.64 -10.89 -8.78
N THR A 33 5.43 -10.26 -9.95
CA THR A 33 4.24 -9.43 -10.22
C THR A 33 2.99 -10.22 -10.58
N ARG A 34 3.13 -11.49 -10.97
CA ARG A 34 1.99 -12.37 -11.34
C ARG A 34 1.57 -13.29 -10.20
N LYS A 35 2.13 -13.09 -9.00
CA LYS A 35 1.78 -13.88 -7.82
C LYS A 35 0.37 -13.48 -7.34
N PRO A 36 -0.60 -14.41 -7.30
CA PRO A 36 -1.89 -14.12 -6.69
C PRO A 36 -1.72 -13.82 -5.20
N GLU A 37 -2.64 -13.07 -4.61
CA GLU A 37 -2.63 -12.81 -3.17
C GLU A 37 -2.58 -14.13 -2.39
N ASN A 38 -1.76 -14.17 -1.33
CA ASN A 38 -1.68 -15.35 -0.47
C ASN A 38 -2.99 -15.51 0.30
N SER A 39 -3.75 -16.57 0.01
CA SER A 39 -5.05 -16.85 0.64
C SER A 39 -4.97 -17.08 2.15
N ARG A 40 -3.81 -17.51 2.66
CA ARG A 40 -3.55 -17.75 4.10
C ARG A 40 -2.96 -16.53 4.80
N ALA A 41 -2.63 -15.46 4.08
CA ALA A 41 -2.10 -14.26 4.70
C ALA A 41 -3.20 -13.56 5.51
N TYR A 42 -2.86 -13.15 6.72
CA TYR A 42 -3.76 -12.37 7.56
C TYR A 42 -4.05 -11.01 6.90
N ASN A 43 -5.32 -10.70 6.69
CA ASN A 43 -5.78 -9.42 6.15
C ASN A 43 -6.74 -8.75 7.14
N ARG A 44 -6.25 -7.76 7.89
CA ARG A 44 -7.02 -7.04 8.93
C ARG A 44 -8.30 -6.38 8.40
N ARG A 45 -8.37 -6.07 7.10
CA ARG A 45 -9.58 -5.51 6.47
C ARG A 45 -10.72 -6.53 6.39
N LYS A 46 -10.41 -7.81 6.16
CA LYS A 46 -11.41 -8.90 6.12
C LYS A 46 -11.93 -9.26 7.52
N ALA A 47 -11.16 -9.00 8.57
CA ALA A 47 -11.52 -9.33 9.95
C ALA A 47 -12.40 -8.28 10.65
N ARG A 48 -12.74 -7.16 9.98
CA ARG A 48 -13.46 -6.04 10.61
C ARG A 48 -14.97 -6.27 10.73
N THR A 49 -15.56 -7.19 9.97
CA THR A 49 -17.02 -7.37 9.93
C THR A 49 -17.44 -8.60 10.74
N TRP A 50 -17.39 -8.51 12.06
CA TRP A 50 -18.09 -9.46 12.93
C TRP A 50 -19.21 -8.81 13.75
N SER A 51 -19.41 -7.51 13.60
CA SER A 51 -20.44 -6.74 14.29
C SER A 51 -20.81 -5.52 13.45
N ASP A 52 -21.76 -5.69 12.54
CA ASP A 52 -22.47 -4.57 11.88
C ASP A 52 -23.84 -4.30 12.54
N ASP A 53 -24.13 -4.94 13.68
CA ASP A 53 -25.36 -4.68 14.44
C ASP A 53 -25.06 -4.79 15.94
N SER A 54 -24.59 -3.71 16.55
CA SER A 54 -24.92 -3.37 17.94
C SER A 54 -24.31 -2.02 18.30
N LEU A 55 -25.14 -0.99 18.19
CA LEU A 55 -25.09 0.17 19.07
C LEU A 55 -23.73 0.89 19.07
N THR A 56 -23.44 1.64 17.99
CA THR A 56 -22.61 2.84 18.16
C THR A 56 -23.43 3.86 18.96
N VAL A 57 -23.52 3.61 20.27
CA VAL A 57 -23.88 4.66 21.21
C VAL A 57 -22.73 5.67 21.16
N PRO A 58 -23.01 6.96 20.91
CA PRO A 58 -21.99 7.99 21.07
C PRO A 58 -21.59 7.96 22.54
N PHE A 59 -20.36 7.53 22.81
CA PHE A 59 -19.80 7.62 24.15
C PHE A 59 -19.44 9.08 24.38
N ASP A 60 -20.46 9.86 24.77
CA ASP A 60 -20.33 11.28 25.11
C ASP A 60 -19.46 11.42 26.35
N PHE A 61 -18.15 11.57 26.15
CA PHE A 61 -17.26 12.13 27.15
C PHE A 61 -17.64 13.61 27.35
N SER A 62 -18.70 13.86 28.11
CA SER A 62 -19.01 15.18 28.67
C SER A 62 -17.92 15.51 29.69
N THR A 63 -16.82 16.07 29.20
CA THR A 63 -15.82 16.72 30.03
C THR A 63 -16.50 17.91 30.72
N LYS A 64 -16.87 17.74 32.00
CA LYS A 64 -17.26 18.86 32.87
C LYS A 64 -16.03 19.76 33.04
N VAL A 65 -15.87 20.75 32.16
CA VAL A 65 -15.02 21.91 32.44
C VAL A 65 -15.70 22.68 33.56
N VAL A 66 -15.14 22.56 34.78
CA VAL A 66 -15.51 23.41 35.91
C VAL A 66 -15.06 24.83 35.58
N ALA A 67 -15.99 25.66 35.10
CA ALA A 67 -15.76 27.08 34.90
C ALA A 67 -15.79 27.80 36.27
N LEU A 68 -14.63 28.24 36.73
CA LEU A 68 -14.50 29.22 37.81
C LEU A 68 -14.94 30.59 37.29
N THR A 69 -16.24 30.89 37.33
CA THR A 69 -16.72 32.25 37.09
C THR A 69 -16.82 33.00 38.41
N GLY A 70 -15.84 33.87 38.67
CA GLY A 70 -15.84 34.84 39.74
C GLY A 70 -17.10 35.72 39.68
N GLY A 71 -17.79 35.80 40.81
CA GLY A 71 -19.03 36.53 40.94
C GLY A 71 -18.87 37.96 41.44
N LYS A 72 -19.85 38.77 41.05
CA LYS A 72 -20.29 40.08 41.58
C LYS A 72 -19.40 41.27 41.17
N GLY A 73 -19.82 42.23 40.34
CA GLY A 73 -21.16 42.67 39.96
C GLY A 73 -21.52 43.97 40.67
N LYS A 74 -22.17 44.86 39.89
CA LYS A 74 -22.87 46.12 40.23
C LYS A 74 -22.00 47.39 40.19
N LYS A 75 -22.44 48.55 39.72
CA LYS A 75 -23.61 49.10 38.98
C LYS A 75 -23.36 50.63 38.96
N SER A 76 -23.60 51.32 37.85
CA SER A 76 -24.11 52.73 37.75
C SER A 76 -23.80 53.24 36.33
N VAL A 77 -24.74 53.50 35.41
CA VAL A 77 -25.81 54.52 35.40
C VAL A 77 -25.27 55.90 35.81
N VAL A 78 -24.74 56.67 34.86
CA VAL A 78 -25.37 57.79 34.11
C VAL A 78 -24.55 58.00 32.84
#